data_AF-A0A8C6M0T9-F1
#
_entry.id   AF-A0A8C6M0T9-F1
#
_cell.length_a   1.000
_cell.length_b   1.000
_cell.length_c   1.000
_cell.angle_alpha   90.00
_cell.angle_beta   90.00
_cell.angle_gamma   90.00
#
_symmetry.space_group_name_H-M   'P 1'
#
loop_
_entity.id
_entity.type
_entity.pdbx_description
1 polymer ?
#
loop_
_entity_poly.entity_id
_entity_poly.type
_entity_poly.pdbx_seq_one_letter_code
_entity_poly.pdbx_strand_id
1 'polypeptide(L)' 'MSSTSSYSSSGETSPEDIPRGGGTIRVYLPNKQRTVVNVRHEQTVYEVLDKALKVRGLNQDCCAVFRLLEG' A
#
# COMPACT_ATOMS: atom_id res chain seq x y z
N MET A 1 -16.47 32.71 4.86
CA MET A 1 -15.26 32.02 5.35
C MET A 1 -14.91 30.99 4.30
N SER A 2 -13.98 31.31 3.41
CA SER A 2 -13.65 30.49 2.24
C SER A 2 -12.44 29.62 2.57
N SER A 3 -12.60 28.30 2.53
CA SER A 3 -11.52 27.35 2.78
C SER A 3 -10.67 27.19 1.51
N THR A 4 -9.47 27.73 1.51
CA THR A 4 -8.49 27.61 0.43
C THR A 4 -7.92 26.19 0.44
N SER A 5 -8.16 25.40 -0.61
CA SER A 5 -7.49 24.11 -0.84
C SER A 5 -6.11 24.36 -1.44
N SER A 6 -5.06 24.02 -0.70
CA SER A 6 -3.68 24.09 -1.18
C SER A 6 -3.40 22.94 -2.14
N TYR A 7 -3.39 23.24 -3.44
CA TYR A 7 -2.76 22.43 -4.46
C TYR A 7 -1.26 22.74 -4.44
N SER A 8 -0.46 21.83 -3.89
CA SER A 8 0.99 21.90 -3.99
C SER A 8 1.45 21.09 -5.19
N SER A 9 1.68 21.79 -6.30
CA SER A 9 2.46 21.31 -7.44
C SER A 9 3.77 22.07 -7.46
N SER A 10 4.90 21.37 -7.36
CA SER A 10 6.23 21.85 -7.71
C SER A 10 7.23 20.70 -7.63
N GLY A 11 8.09 20.57 -8.64
CA GLY A 11 9.44 20.04 -8.45
C GLY A 11 9.86 18.95 -9.43
N GLU A 12 10.33 19.35 -10.61
CA GLU A 12 11.60 18.91 -11.22
C GLU A 12 12.32 17.77 -10.48
N THR A 13 12.33 16.56 -11.04
CA THR A 13 13.02 15.41 -10.43
C THR A 13 14.54 15.53 -10.61
N SER A 14 15.20 16.12 -9.62
CA SER A 14 16.63 15.93 -9.35
C SER A 14 16.87 14.44 -9.00
N PRO A 15 17.98 13.80 -9.42
CA PRO A 15 18.18 12.34 -9.26
C PRO A 15 18.40 11.87 -7.81
N GLU A 16 18.23 12.74 -6.81
CA GLU A 16 18.47 12.46 -5.38
C GLU A 16 17.17 12.35 -4.55
N ASP A 17 15.98 12.59 -5.11
CA ASP A 17 14.69 12.50 -4.39
C ASP A 17 13.96 11.18 -4.66
N ILE A 18 14.62 10.04 -4.37
CA ILE A 18 13.88 8.81 -4.11
C ILE A 18 13.25 9.01 -2.72
N PRO A 19 11.91 8.93 -2.56
CA PRO A 19 11.29 9.04 -1.25
C PRO A 19 11.97 8.05 -0.30
N ARG A 20 12.68 8.55 0.72
CA ARG A 20 13.30 7.74 1.79
C ARG A 20 12.27 6.94 2.60
N GLY A 21 10.98 7.15 2.35
CA GLY A 21 9.87 6.37 2.90
C GLY A 21 9.39 5.33 1.89
N GLY A 22 9.42 4.07 2.29
CA GLY A 22 8.86 2.97 1.50
C GLY A 22 7.40 3.21 1.08
N GLY A 23 6.98 2.60 -0.02
CA GLY A 23 5.65 2.77 -0.58
C GLY A 23 4.54 2.18 0.29
N THR A 24 3.28 2.42 -0.10
CA THR A 24 2.13 1.77 0.52
C THR A 24 1.28 1.05 -0.52
N ILE A 25 0.67 -0.06 -0.14
CA ILE A 25 -0.29 -0.77 -0.99
C ILE A 25 -1.63 -0.90 -0.27
N ARG A 26 -2.71 -0.64 -1.00
CA ARG A 26 -4.09 -0.85 -0.54
C ARG A 26 -4.52 -2.25 -0.93
N VAL A 27 -5.00 -3.03 0.05
CA VAL A 27 -5.36 -4.44 -0.14
C VAL A 27 -6.80 -4.65 0.33
N TYR A 28 -7.60 -5.28 -0.54
CA TYR A 28 -8.93 -5.77 -0.21
C TYR A 28 -8.82 -7.21 0.27
N LEU A 29 -9.50 -7.52 1.37
CA LEU A 29 -9.44 -8.80 2.07
C LEU A 29 -10.82 -9.45 2.12
N PRO A 30 -10.89 -10.77 2.40
CA PRO A 30 -12.16 -11.47 2.61
C PRO A 30 -13.10 -10.76 3.59
N ASN A 31 -14.40 -11.02 3.45
CA ASN A 31 -15.45 -10.41 4.27
C ASN A 31 -15.55 -8.88 4.15
N LYS A 32 -15.32 -8.36 2.93
CA LYS A 32 -15.40 -6.92 2.61
C LYS A 32 -14.46 -6.05 3.46
N GLN A 33 -13.34 -6.61 3.92
CA GLN A 33 -12.35 -5.89 4.69
C GLN A 33 -11.33 -5.18 3.78
N ARG A 34 -10.66 -4.17 4.31
CA ARG A 34 -9.57 -3.47 3.62
C ARG A 34 -8.46 -3.11 4.58
N THR A 35 -7.22 -3.06 4.07
CA THR A 35 -6.06 -2.61 4.83
C THR A 35 -5.11 -1.83 3.93
N VAL A 36 -4.27 -1.00 4.54
CA VAL A 36 -3.15 -0.33 3.89
C VAL A 36 -1.90 -0.80 4.61
N VAL A 37 -0.95 -1.33 3.86
CA VAL A 37 0.30 -1.87 4.39
C VAL A 37 1.47 -1.11 3.78
N ASN A 38 2.47 -0.83 4.61
CA ASN A 38 3.71 -0.20 4.18
C ASN A 38 4.63 -1.26 3.59
N VAL A 39 5.33 -0.92 2.50
CA VAL A 39 6.27 -1.77 1.79
C VAL A 39 7.64 -1.11 1.88
N ARG A 40 8.66 -1.88 2.28
CA ARG A 40 10.07 -1.46 2.18
C ARG A 40 10.71 -2.04 0.94
N HIS A 41 11.87 -1.50 0.56
CA HIS A 41 12.69 -2.10 -0.47
C HIS A 41 13.00 -3.56 -0.12
N GLU A 42 13.06 -4.41 -1.15
CA GLU A 42 13.37 -5.85 -1.04
C GLU A 42 12.33 -6.71 -0.31
N GLN A 43 11.12 -6.20 -0.05
CA GLN A 43 10.03 -7.03 0.48
C GLN A 43 9.12 -7.58 -0.62
N THR A 44 8.71 -8.83 -0.45
CA THR A 44 7.71 -9.48 -1.28
C THR A 44 6.28 -9.19 -0.79
N VAL A 45 5.30 -9.31 -1.68
CA VAL A 45 3.87 -9.21 -1.30
C VAL A 45 3.49 -10.25 -0.24
N TYR A 46 4.12 -11.43 -0.29
CA TYR A 46 3.94 -12.49 0.69
C TYR A 46 4.35 -12.01 2.09
N GLU A 47 5.55 -11.46 2.26
CA GLU A 47 6.03 -10.99 3.57
C GLU A 47 5.22 -9.80 4.09
N VAL A 48 4.84 -8.88 3.22
CA VAL A 48 4.09 -7.68 3.61
C VAL A 48 2.68 -8.02 4.10
N LEU A 49 2.02 -9.01 3.50
CA LEU A 49 0.66 -9.40 3.86
C LEU A 49 0.58 -10.40 5.02
N ASP A 50 1.68 -11.06 5.39
CA ASP A 50 1.70 -12.08 6.44
C ASP A 50 1.04 -11.59 7.75
N LYS A 51 1.44 -10.42 8.25
CA LYS A 51 0.86 -9.82 9.46
C LYS A 51 -0.62 -9.48 9.27
N ALA A 52 -0.99 -8.92 8.13
CA ALA A 52 -2.37 -8.50 7.85
C ALA A 52 -3.33 -9.70 7.77
N LEU A 53 -2.87 -10.83 7.24
CA LEU A 53 -3.62 -12.07 7.13
C LEU A 53 -3.70 -12.80 8.48
N LYS A 54 -2.58 -12.93 9.21
CA LYS A 54 -2.53 -13.57 10.53
C LYS A 54 -3.46 -12.93 11.56
N VAL A 55 -3.51 -11.60 11.63
CA VAL A 55 -4.43 -10.87 12.55
C VAL A 55 -5.91 -11.17 12.26
N ARG A 56 -6.23 -11.65 11.06
CA ARG A 56 -7.59 -12.01 10.63
C ARG A 56 -7.85 -13.51 10.63
N GLY A 57 -6.88 -14.33 11.07
CA GLY A 57 -6.99 -15.78 11.05
C GLY A 57 -6.98 -16.38 9.64
N LEU A 58 -6.36 -15.69 8.67
CA LEU A 58 -6.22 -16.17 7.30
C LEU A 58 -4.83 -16.77 7.09
N ASN A 59 -4.75 -17.94 6.45
CA ASN A 59 -3.49 -18.55 6.02
C ASN A 59 -3.18 -18.16 4.57
N GLN A 60 -1.91 -17.88 4.27
CA GLN A 60 -1.44 -17.53 2.93
C GLN A 60 -1.59 -18.68 1.93
N ASP A 61 -1.41 -19.93 2.35
CA ASP A 61 -1.59 -21.10 1.48
C ASP A 61 -3.03 -21.24 0.96
N CYS A 62 -4.00 -20.64 1.65
CA CYS A 62 -5.41 -20.65 1.27
C CYS A 62 -5.86 -19.38 0.55
N CYS A 63 -4.95 -18.44 0.27
CA CYS A 63 -5.26 -17.13 -0.32
C CYS A 63 -4.58 -16.96 -1.68
N ALA A 64 -5.35 -16.50 -2.67
CA ALA A 64 -4.81 -16.01 -3.94
C ALA A 64 -4.74 -14.49 -3.92
N VAL A 65 -3.68 -13.93 -4.49
CA VAL A 65 -3.46 -12.47 -4.56
C VAL A 65 -3.46 -12.02 -6.01
N PHE A 66 -4.23 -10.98 -6.30
CA PHE A 66 -4.34 -10.40 -7.63
C PHE A 66 -4.06 -8.90 -7.56
N ARG A 67 -3.44 -8.38 -8.61
CA ARG A 67 -3.35 -6.93 -8.83
C ARG A 67 -4.61 -6.48 -9.55
N LEU A 68 -5.35 -5.55 -8.94
CA LEU A 68 -6.43 -4.82 -9.61
C LEU A 68 -5.78 -3.80 -10.56
N LEU A 69 -6.07 -3.91 -11.86
CA LEU A 69 -5.53 -3.00 -12.88
C LEU A 69 -6.37 -1.72 -13.02
N GLU A 70 -7.62 -1.75 -12.58
CA GLU A 70 -8.51 -0.59 -12.49
C GLU A 70 -9.08 -0.48 -11.08
N GLY A 71 -9.03 0.74 -10.52
CA GLY A 71 -9.52 1.10 -9.20
C GLY A 71 -9.53 2.61 -8.99
#